data_AF-A0A3Q8UZI4-F1
#
_entry.id   AF-A0A3Q8UZI4-F1
#
_cell.length_a   1.000
_cell.length_b   1.000
_cell.length_c   1.000
_cell.angle_alpha   90.00
_cell.angle_beta   90.00
_cell.angle_gamma   90.00
#
_symmetry.space_group_name_H-M   'P 1'
#
loop_
_entity.id
_entity.type
_entity.pdbx_description
1 polymer ?
#
loop_
_entity_poly.entity_id
_entity_poly.type
_entity_poly.pdbx_seq_one_letter_code
_entity_poly.pdbx_strand_id
1 'polypeptide(L)'
;MTDHPAEHAAWGEPDPVTAPAAPAPVTPADAADAARLVSFGLQPKLQPARDQEYGELLRRYREDPPFARLADAVATGLGLVVLEVSPRAGMAVTAAEDSVFAVRMGDYARRAATDSSDRFLHGLAHLAVAAMAFPRPEDLADDGYIGRVTVNGVDAFVRQACHRLEERAAEQGENTDPATDAPGLEAAWRIWARRSSTGATKDARRLAGSTTGIIGKAVAFLTDSGFLQRTGDDSGGTYRTTARYQLQVRDMAGSAAMAELLELGVVPVTDGSATLLPPEDTDDLELAADAGLPFHS
;
A
#
# COMPACT_ATOMS: atom_id res chain seq x y z
N MET A 1 -52.21 8.43 -70.49
CA MET A 1 -51.95 9.86 -70.23
C MET A 1 -51.53 9.88 -68.78
N THR A 2 -50.22 9.77 -68.58
CA THR A 2 -49.58 9.34 -67.34
C THR A 2 -48.58 10.42 -67.03
N ASP A 3 -48.82 11.20 -65.97
CA ASP A 3 -47.84 12.14 -65.43
C ASP A 3 -47.58 11.75 -63.98
N HIS A 4 -46.39 11.22 -63.72
CA HIS A 4 -45.79 11.13 -62.41
C HIS A 4 -44.86 12.35 -62.24
N PRO A 5 -45.03 13.17 -61.20
CA PRO A 5 -44.07 14.22 -60.91
C PRO A 5 -42.81 13.59 -60.31
N ALA A 6 -41.69 13.78 -61.00
CA ALA A 6 -40.37 13.40 -60.50
C ALA A 6 -39.96 14.32 -59.35
N GLU A 7 -39.93 13.79 -58.13
CA GLU A 7 -39.28 14.43 -57.00
C GLU A 7 -37.76 14.41 -57.23
N HIS A 8 -37.20 15.58 -57.53
CA HIS A 8 -35.77 15.81 -57.45
C HIS A 8 -35.38 15.89 -55.96
N ALA A 9 -35.05 14.73 -55.38
CA ALA A 9 -34.34 14.68 -54.10
C ALA A 9 -32.98 15.37 -54.26
N ALA A 10 -32.86 16.58 -53.74
CA ALA A 10 -31.58 17.25 -53.60
C ALA A 10 -30.77 16.50 -52.54
N TRP A 11 -29.69 15.85 -52.98
CA TRP A 11 -28.73 15.21 -52.10
C TRP A 11 -28.06 16.32 -51.29
N GLY A 12 -28.44 16.46 -50.01
CA GLY A 12 -27.81 17.40 -49.09
C GLY A 12 -26.32 17.10 -48.98
N GLU A 13 -25.49 18.12 -49.14
CA GLU A 13 -24.06 18.02 -48.86
C GLU A 13 -23.86 17.54 -47.42
N PRO A 14 -22.93 16.61 -47.17
CA PRO A 14 -22.63 16.20 -45.80
C PRO A 14 -22.09 17.40 -45.03
N ASP A 15 -22.70 17.67 -43.86
CA ASP A 15 -22.21 18.68 -42.92
C ASP A 15 -20.70 18.50 -42.71
N PRO A 16 -19.91 19.59 -42.75
CA PRO A 16 -18.48 19.50 -42.50
C PRO A 16 -18.29 18.94 -41.09
N VAL A 17 -17.78 17.71 -41.01
CA VAL A 17 -17.39 17.09 -39.75
C VAL A 17 -16.33 18.00 -39.12
N THR A 18 -16.74 18.77 -38.10
CA THR A 18 -15.84 19.66 -37.38
C THR A 18 -14.70 18.83 -36.82
N ALA A 19 -13.51 18.99 -37.41
CA ALA A 19 -12.31 18.34 -36.90
C ALA A 19 -12.14 18.73 -35.42
N PRO A 20 -11.84 17.76 -34.53
CA PRO A 20 -11.64 18.08 -33.12
C PRO A 20 -10.57 19.15 -32.99
N ALA A 21 -10.89 20.21 -32.25
CA ALA A 21 -9.97 21.33 -32.02
C ALA A 21 -8.65 20.81 -31.45
N ALA A 22 -7.53 21.29 -32.00
CA ALA A 22 -6.21 20.91 -31.52
C ALA A 22 -6.08 21.25 -30.02
N PRO A 23 -5.46 20.38 -29.21
CA PRO A 23 -5.30 20.63 -27.79
C PRO A 23 -4.52 21.93 -27.57
N ALA A 24 -5.00 22.75 -26.63
CA ALA A 24 -4.34 24.00 -26.26
C ALA A 24 -2.88 23.73 -25.82
N PRO A 25 -1.94 24.62 -26.16
CA PRO A 25 -0.54 24.44 -25.79
C PRO A 25 -0.37 24.53 -24.27
N VAL A 26 0.47 23.64 -23.70
CA VAL A 26 0.86 23.68 -22.29
C VAL A 26 1.63 24.97 -22.01
N THR A 27 1.24 25.69 -20.95
CA THR A 27 1.88 26.94 -20.53
C THR A 27 2.82 26.72 -19.34
N PRO A 28 3.76 27.66 -19.08
CA PRO A 28 4.54 27.63 -17.85
C PRO A 28 3.70 27.68 -16.56
N ALA A 29 2.52 28.31 -16.61
CA ALA A 29 1.60 28.32 -15.48
C ALA A 29 1.03 26.93 -15.20
N ASP A 30 0.70 26.16 -16.23
CA ASP A 30 0.23 24.77 -16.07
C ASP A 30 1.30 23.89 -15.42
N ALA A 31 2.57 24.08 -15.79
CA ALA A 31 3.68 23.37 -15.16
C ALA A 31 3.86 23.76 -13.69
N ALA A 32 3.70 25.05 -13.36
CA ALA A 32 3.77 25.52 -11.98
C ALA A 32 2.62 24.94 -11.12
N ASP A 33 1.39 24.96 -11.65
CA ASP A 33 0.21 24.39 -11.00
C ASP A 33 0.34 22.86 -10.82
N ALA A 34 0.86 22.16 -11.82
CA ALA A 34 1.13 20.72 -11.74
C ALA A 34 2.17 20.41 -10.64
N ALA A 35 3.28 21.14 -10.59
CA ALA A 35 4.28 21.01 -9.55
C ALA A 35 3.73 21.36 -8.16
N ARG A 36 2.83 22.35 -8.08
CA ARG A 36 2.14 22.76 -6.86
C ARG A 36 1.23 21.64 -6.33
N LEU A 37 0.49 20.97 -7.21
CA LEU A 37 -0.33 19.81 -6.83
C LEU A 37 0.53 18.68 -6.25
N VAL A 38 1.66 18.35 -6.89
CA VAL A 38 2.61 17.34 -6.38
C VAL A 38 3.19 17.76 -5.02
N SER A 39 3.53 19.05 -4.86
CA SER A 39 4.00 19.61 -3.59
C SER A 39 2.98 19.46 -2.46
N PHE A 40 1.67 19.57 -2.75
CA PHE A 40 0.62 19.28 -1.77
C PHE A 40 0.53 17.79 -1.43
N GLY A 41 0.70 16.89 -2.41
CA GLY A 41 0.74 15.44 -2.19
C GLY A 41 1.87 15.02 -1.24
N LEU A 42 3.02 15.70 -1.31
CA LEU A 42 4.17 15.49 -0.43
C LEU A 42 3.98 16.03 1.00
N GLN A 43 2.88 16.73 1.30
CA GLN A 43 2.57 17.23 2.64
C GLN A 43 1.67 16.23 3.38
N PRO A 44 2.19 15.44 4.33
CA PRO A 44 1.48 14.25 4.81
C PRO A 44 0.18 14.54 5.56
N LYS A 45 0.09 15.71 6.20
CA LYS A 45 -1.07 16.11 7.03
C LYS A 45 -1.98 17.12 6.34
N LEU A 46 -1.61 17.64 5.17
CA LEU A 46 -2.43 18.59 4.43
C LEU A 46 -3.58 17.85 3.74
N GLN A 47 -4.80 18.38 3.86
CA GLN A 47 -6.01 17.77 3.32
C GLN A 47 -6.64 18.72 2.29
N PRO A 48 -7.11 18.23 1.13
CA PRO A 48 -7.75 19.08 0.12
C PRO A 48 -8.94 19.87 0.68
N ALA A 49 -9.73 19.27 1.57
CA ALA A 49 -10.88 19.94 2.19
C ALA A 49 -10.51 21.13 3.10
N ARG A 50 -9.23 21.31 3.43
CA ARG A 50 -8.73 22.40 4.30
C ARG A 50 -7.92 23.45 3.54
N ASP A 51 -7.74 23.27 2.23
CA ASP A 51 -6.93 24.15 1.39
C ASP A 51 -7.62 24.33 0.04
N GLN A 52 -8.07 25.55 -0.23
CA GLN A 52 -8.86 25.86 -1.42
C GLN A 52 -8.04 25.65 -2.71
N GLU A 53 -6.78 26.09 -2.71
CA GLU A 53 -5.87 25.95 -3.87
C GLU A 53 -5.68 24.46 -4.18
N TYR A 54 -5.41 23.65 -3.16
CA TYR A 54 -5.28 22.20 -3.32
C TYR A 54 -6.57 21.57 -3.87
N GLY A 55 -7.73 21.91 -3.30
CA GLY A 55 -9.02 21.42 -3.79
C GLY A 55 -9.29 21.78 -5.26
N GLU A 56 -8.94 22.99 -5.69
CA GLU A 56 -9.09 23.47 -7.06
C GLU A 56 -8.16 22.73 -8.03
N LEU A 57 -6.87 22.57 -7.70
CA LEU A 57 -5.92 21.83 -8.52
C LEU A 57 -6.28 20.35 -8.62
N LEU A 58 -6.78 19.75 -7.54
CA LEU A 58 -7.24 18.37 -7.52
C LEU A 58 -8.48 18.16 -8.41
N ARG A 59 -9.42 19.11 -8.39
CA ARG A 59 -10.57 19.11 -9.31
C ARG A 59 -10.08 19.25 -10.76
N ARG A 60 -9.17 20.18 -11.02
CA ARG A 60 -8.58 20.38 -12.35
C ARG A 60 -7.91 19.09 -12.86
N TYR A 61 -7.11 18.42 -12.04
CA TYR A 61 -6.51 17.12 -12.38
C TYR A 61 -7.56 16.11 -12.86
N ARG A 62 -8.71 16.02 -12.19
CA ARG A 62 -9.76 15.05 -12.53
C ARG A 62 -10.57 15.42 -13.78
N GLU A 63 -10.64 16.70 -14.11
CA GLU A 63 -11.49 17.24 -15.18
C GLU A 63 -10.70 17.58 -16.47
N ASP A 64 -9.39 17.78 -16.37
CA ASP A 64 -8.49 18.22 -17.46
C ASP A 64 -7.37 17.17 -17.70
N PRO A 65 -7.56 16.21 -18.62
CA PRO A 65 -6.59 15.14 -18.87
C PRO A 65 -5.19 15.62 -19.31
N PRO A 66 -5.03 16.66 -20.14
CA PRO A 66 -3.73 17.30 -20.37
C PRO A 66 -3.02 17.75 -19.09
N PHE A 67 -3.72 18.42 -18.18
CA PHE A 67 -3.15 18.84 -16.89
C PHE A 67 -2.80 17.64 -16.00
N ALA A 68 -3.63 16.58 -15.98
CA ALA A 68 -3.35 15.34 -15.26
C ALA A 68 -2.03 14.70 -15.71
N ARG A 69 -1.85 14.52 -17.03
CA ARG A 69 -0.60 13.98 -17.60
C ARG A 69 0.63 14.82 -17.26
N LEU A 70 0.47 16.14 -17.18
CA LEU A 70 1.55 17.04 -16.79
C LEU A 70 1.93 16.84 -15.31
N ALA A 71 0.95 16.74 -14.42
CA ALA A 71 1.17 16.46 -13.00
C ALA A 71 1.82 15.08 -12.79
N ASP A 72 1.37 14.06 -13.52
CA ASP A 72 1.97 12.72 -13.49
C ASP A 72 3.42 12.73 -13.99
N ALA A 73 3.71 13.49 -15.04
CA ALA A 73 5.07 13.65 -15.55
C ALA A 73 5.97 14.36 -14.54
N VAL A 74 5.47 15.37 -13.83
CA VAL A 74 6.22 16.04 -12.75
C VAL A 74 6.48 15.08 -11.60
N ALA A 75 5.47 14.32 -11.15
CA ALA A 75 5.63 13.32 -10.10
C ALA A 75 6.66 12.25 -10.50
N THR A 76 6.54 11.70 -11.71
CA THR A 76 7.47 10.71 -12.26
C THR A 76 8.90 11.26 -12.34
N GLY A 77 9.06 12.51 -12.78
CA GLY A 77 10.37 13.18 -12.84
C GLY A 77 11.03 13.38 -11.46
N LEU A 78 10.24 13.37 -10.39
CA LEU A 78 10.70 13.40 -9.00
C LEU A 78 10.93 11.99 -8.41
N GLY A 79 10.73 10.93 -9.19
CA GLY A 79 10.77 9.54 -8.72
C GLY A 79 9.59 9.20 -7.81
N LEU A 80 8.41 9.76 -8.08
CA LEU A 80 7.18 9.48 -7.34
C LEU A 80 6.22 8.69 -8.23
N VAL A 81 5.52 7.74 -7.63
CA VAL A 81 4.43 7.00 -8.24
C VAL A 81 3.12 7.52 -7.65
N VAL A 82 2.21 7.96 -8.52
CA VAL A 82 0.88 8.42 -8.12
C VAL A 82 -0.01 7.20 -7.89
N LEU A 83 -0.40 6.96 -6.64
CA LEU A 83 -1.26 5.83 -6.26
C LEU A 83 -2.74 6.15 -6.55
N GLU A 84 -3.16 7.36 -6.18
CA GLU A 84 -4.53 7.82 -6.36
C GLU A 84 -4.57 9.35 -6.36
N VAL A 85 -5.52 9.92 -7.10
CA VAL A 85 -5.90 11.33 -7.00
C VAL A 85 -7.39 11.46 -6.75
N SER A 86 -7.78 11.74 -5.51
CA SER A 86 -9.20 11.80 -5.11
C SER A 86 -9.47 12.85 -4.03
N PRO A 87 -10.73 13.35 -3.88
CA PRO A 87 -11.06 14.27 -2.79
C PRO A 87 -10.78 13.72 -1.39
N ARG A 88 -10.83 12.39 -1.23
CA ARG A 88 -10.62 11.70 0.05
C ARG A 88 -9.14 11.60 0.40
N ALA A 89 -8.30 11.21 -0.57
CA ALA A 89 -6.88 10.96 -0.36
C ALA A 89 -6.00 12.19 -0.67
N GLY A 90 -6.51 13.13 -1.47
CA GLY A 90 -5.71 14.11 -2.19
C GLY A 90 -4.94 13.47 -3.34
N MET A 91 -3.80 14.03 -3.70
CA MET A 91 -2.78 13.37 -4.53
C MET A 91 -1.94 12.47 -3.62
N ALA A 92 -2.28 11.19 -3.58
CA ALA A 92 -1.53 10.18 -2.85
C ALA A 92 -0.38 9.67 -3.72
N VAL A 93 0.85 9.84 -3.22
CA VAL A 93 2.07 9.41 -3.90
C VAL A 93 2.89 8.51 -3.01
N THR A 94 3.56 7.54 -3.61
CA THR A 94 4.65 6.77 -2.99
C THR A 94 5.95 7.06 -3.73
N ALA A 95 7.08 6.82 -3.08
CA ALA A 95 8.38 6.98 -3.70
C ALA A 95 8.78 5.69 -4.43
N ALA A 96 9.33 5.82 -5.65
CA ALA A 96 9.99 4.71 -6.32
C ALA A 96 11.24 4.25 -5.54
N GLU A 97 11.73 3.03 -5.78
CA GLU A 97 12.85 2.42 -5.02
C GLU A 97 14.14 3.25 -5.05
N ASP A 98 14.42 3.91 -6.18
CA ASP A 98 15.59 4.73 -6.44
C ASP A 98 15.37 6.23 -6.12
N SER A 99 14.17 6.59 -5.70
CA SER A 99 13.78 7.98 -5.42
C SER A 99 14.53 8.58 -4.23
N VAL A 100 14.81 9.88 -4.31
CA VAL A 100 15.33 10.65 -3.17
C VAL A 100 14.29 10.80 -2.06
N PHE A 101 13.02 10.60 -2.36
CA PHE A 101 11.92 10.63 -1.40
C PHE A 101 11.69 9.27 -0.73
N ALA A 102 12.37 8.21 -1.18
CA ALA A 102 12.26 6.89 -0.58
C ALA A 102 12.76 6.94 0.86
N VAL A 103 11.85 6.71 1.82
CA VAL A 103 12.22 6.55 3.22
C VAL A 103 12.89 5.21 3.37
N ARG A 104 14.22 5.19 3.32
CA ARG A 104 14.98 3.97 3.59
C ARG A 104 14.82 3.63 5.06
N MET A 105 14.54 2.35 5.37
CA MET A 105 14.49 1.89 6.77
C MET A 105 15.78 2.19 7.56
N GLY A 106 16.92 2.36 6.87
CA GLY A 106 18.16 2.86 7.49
C GLY A 106 18.07 4.31 8.00
N ASP A 107 17.33 5.19 7.33
CA ASP A 107 17.09 6.58 7.76
C ASP A 107 16.07 6.67 8.89
N TYR A 108 15.03 5.84 8.82
CA TYR A 108 14.09 5.65 9.92
C TYR A 108 14.79 5.10 11.17
N ALA A 109 15.57 4.03 10.99
CA ALA A 109 16.35 3.41 12.05
C ALA A 109 17.34 4.37 12.70
N ARG A 110 18.09 5.16 11.94
CA ARG A 110 19.00 6.19 12.50
C ARG A 110 18.28 7.19 13.41
N ARG A 111 16.97 7.43 13.19
CA ARG A 111 16.13 8.32 14.01
C ARG A 111 15.40 7.58 15.15
N ALA A 112 15.11 6.29 15.02
CA ALA A 112 14.22 5.54 15.92
C ALA A 112 14.91 4.41 16.74
N ALA A 113 16.05 3.89 16.27
CA ALA A 113 16.68 2.65 16.71
C ALA A 113 18.22 2.79 16.81
N THR A 114 18.80 2.27 17.89
CA THR A 114 20.25 2.33 18.13
C THR A 114 21.02 1.11 17.60
N ASP A 115 20.33 0.02 17.23
CA ASP A 115 20.94 -1.26 16.80
C ASP A 115 20.13 -1.95 15.67
N SER A 116 20.76 -2.89 14.95
CA SER A 116 20.19 -3.71 13.87
C SER A 116 18.97 -4.52 14.27
N SER A 117 18.96 -5.12 15.46
CA SER A 117 17.84 -5.87 16.02
C SER A 117 16.60 -4.99 16.20
N ASP A 118 16.77 -3.75 16.65
CA ASP A 118 15.67 -2.78 16.79
C ASP A 118 15.07 -2.43 15.43
N ARG A 119 15.83 -2.44 14.33
CA ARG A 119 15.29 -2.16 12.97
C ARG A 119 14.28 -3.22 12.54
N PHE A 120 14.63 -4.49 12.71
CA PHE A 120 13.75 -5.61 12.40
C PHE A 120 12.44 -5.50 13.19
N LEU A 121 12.52 -5.21 14.49
CA LEU A 121 11.34 -5.13 15.36
C LEU A 121 10.43 -3.95 15.00
N HIS A 122 10.99 -2.82 14.55
CA HIS A 122 10.16 -1.75 14.00
C HIS A 122 9.46 -2.19 12.71
N GLY A 123 10.17 -2.88 11.81
CA GLY A 123 9.56 -3.46 10.60
C GLY A 123 8.38 -4.39 10.94
N LEU A 124 8.57 -5.29 11.92
CA LEU A 124 7.51 -6.15 12.43
C LEU A 124 6.34 -5.36 13.03
N ALA A 125 6.62 -4.28 13.78
CA ALA A 125 5.58 -3.42 14.31
C ALA A 125 4.76 -2.74 13.20
N HIS A 126 5.40 -2.25 12.13
CA HIS A 126 4.70 -1.67 10.98
C HIS A 126 3.81 -2.70 10.28
N LEU A 127 4.32 -3.91 10.05
CA LEU A 127 3.56 -5.00 9.46
C LEU A 127 2.35 -5.39 10.33
N ALA A 128 2.56 -5.52 11.65
CA ALA A 128 1.49 -5.86 12.59
C ALA A 128 0.41 -4.77 12.64
N VAL A 129 0.80 -3.48 12.59
CA VAL A 129 -0.15 -2.37 12.50
C VAL A 129 -0.96 -2.47 11.21
N ALA A 130 -0.34 -2.74 10.07
CA ALA A 130 -1.06 -2.91 8.79
C ALA A 130 -2.03 -4.10 8.84
N ALA A 131 -1.57 -5.27 9.31
CA ALA A 131 -2.38 -6.49 9.40
C ALA A 131 -3.57 -6.33 10.35
N MET A 132 -3.39 -5.67 11.49
CA MET A 132 -4.50 -5.37 12.40
C MET A 132 -5.44 -4.28 11.88
N ALA A 133 -4.88 -3.29 11.18
CA ALA A 133 -5.66 -2.21 10.61
C ALA A 133 -6.54 -2.68 9.45
N PHE A 134 -6.09 -3.67 8.67
CA PHE A 134 -6.81 -4.25 7.53
C PHE A 134 -6.76 -5.79 7.61
N PRO A 135 -7.56 -6.42 8.48
CA PRO A 135 -7.49 -7.86 8.72
C PRO A 135 -7.87 -8.71 7.51
N ARG A 136 -8.64 -8.16 6.57
CA ARG A 136 -9.12 -8.87 5.39
C ARG A 136 -8.75 -8.13 4.12
N PRO A 137 -8.46 -8.84 3.01
CA PRO A 137 -8.15 -8.19 1.74
C PRO A 137 -9.23 -7.21 1.25
N GLU A 138 -10.51 -7.50 1.50
CA GLU A 138 -11.62 -6.61 1.15
C GLU A 138 -11.58 -5.27 1.90
N ASP A 139 -10.98 -5.22 3.09
CA ASP A 139 -10.83 -3.98 3.87
C ASP A 139 -9.86 -3.00 3.17
N LEU A 140 -8.96 -3.50 2.31
CA LEU A 140 -8.08 -2.66 1.47
C LEU A 140 -8.76 -2.16 0.19
N ALA A 141 -9.83 -2.84 -0.25
CA ALA A 141 -10.58 -2.48 -1.44
C ALA A 141 -11.79 -1.57 -1.13
N ASP A 142 -12.26 -1.54 0.12
CA ASP A 142 -13.38 -0.70 0.56
C ASP A 142 -12.91 0.71 0.97
N ASP A 143 -13.19 1.71 0.12
CA ASP A 143 -12.87 3.13 0.40
C ASP A 143 -13.57 3.71 1.64
N GLY A 144 -14.67 3.08 2.09
CA GLY A 144 -15.40 3.45 3.30
C GLY A 144 -14.81 2.84 4.58
N TYR A 145 -13.94 1.85 4.46
CA TYR A 145 -13.39 1.15 5.61
C TYR A 145 -12.41 2.03 6.42
N ILE A 146 -12.54 1.99 7.74
CA ILE A 146 -11.67 2.72 8.68
C ILE A 146 -11.17 1.74 9.74
N GLY A 147 -9.92 1.31 9.55
CA GLY A 147 -9.20 0.47 10.50
C GLY A 147 -8.93 1.21 11.80
N ARG A 148 -8.92 0.48 12.92
CA ARG A 148 -8.60 1.02 14.25
C ARG A 148 -7.59 0.12 14.94
N VAL A 149 -6.58 0.72 15.53
CA VAL A 149 -5.50 0.01 16.24
C VAL A 149 -5.17 0.70 17.55
N THR A 150 -4.69 -0.08 18.51
CA THR A 150 -4.10 0.42 19.75
C THR A 150 -2.71 -0.20 19.94
N VAL A 151 -1.82 0.50 20.65
CA VAL A 151 -0.47 -0.01 20.90
C VAL A 151 -0.50 -1.35 21.62
N ASN A 152 -1.33 -1.49 22.65
CA ASN A 152 -1.44 -2.74 23.40
C ASN A 152 -2.10 -3.85 22.57
N GLY A 153 -3.06 -3.51 21.69
CA GLY A 153 -3.67 -4.47 20.78
C GLY A 153 -2.67 -5.06 19.80
N VAL A 154 -1.78 -4.22 19.26
CA VAL A 154 -0.68 -4.65 18.38
C VAL A 154 0.31 -5.54 19.13
N ASP A 155 0.70 -5.20 20.35
CA ASP A 155 1.60 -6.06 21.15
C ASP A 155 0.97 -7.45 21.39
N ALA A 156 -0.30 -7.49 21.77
CA ALA A 156 -1.03 -8.73 22.01
C ALA A 156 -1.13 -9.58 20.73
N PHE A 157 -1.42 -8.96 19.59
CA PHE A 157 -1.47 -9.64 18.29
C PHE A 157 -0.11 -10.25 17.91
N VAL A 158 0.97 -9.49 18.01
CA VAL A 158 2.31 -10.00 17.68
C VAL A 158 2.69 -11.16 18.59
N ARG A 159 2.38 -11.08 19.88
CA ARG A 159 2.61 -12.20 20.82
C ARG A 159 1.81 -13.45 20.46
N GLN A 160 0.55 -13.29 20.09
CA GLN A 160 -0.28 -14.42 19.64
C GLN A 160 0.26 -15.04 18.35
N ALA A 161 0.75 -14.23 17.41
CA ALA A 161 1.38 -14.71 16.19
C ALA A 161 2.68 -15.47 16.50
N CYS A 162 3.51 -14.97 17.41
CA CYS A 162 4.72 -15.67 17.87
C CYS A 162 4.39 -17.04 18.47
N HIS A 163 3.36 -17.13 19.31
CA HIS A 163 2.92 -18.40 19.91
C HIS A 163 2.51 -19.42 18.84
N ARG A 164 1.76 -19.00 17.81
CA ARG A 164 1.36 -19.90 16.73
C ARG A 164 2.52 -20.38 15.87
N LEU A 165 3.53 -19.53 15.65
CA LEU A 165 4.75 -19.92 14.96
C LEU A 165 5.53 -20.95 15.77
N GLU A 166 5.59 -20.80 17.10
CA GLU A 166 6.21 -21.75 18.01
C GLU A 166 5.49 -23.12 17.98
N GLU A 167 4.16 -23.12 18.07
CA GLU A 167 3.35 -24.34 17.97
C GLU A 167 3.60 -25.08 16.63
N ARG A 168 3.56 -24.35 15.51
CA ARG A 168 3.77 -24.94 14.19
C ARG A 168 5.18 -25.51 14.01
N ALA A 169 6.20 -24.80 14.48
CA ALA A 169 7.57 -25.29 14.40
C ALA A 169 7.77 -26.56 15.24
N ALA A 170 7.14 -26.62 16.43
CA ALA A 170 7.14 -27.81 17.26
C ALA A 170 6.43 -29.00 16.59
N GLU A 171 5.29 -28.78 15.92
CA GLU A 171 4.59 -29.80 15.13
C GLU A 171 5.43 -30.33 13.96
N GLN A 172 6.23 -29.46 13.34
CA GLN A 172 7.11 -29.81 12.21
C GLN A 172 8.44 -30.42 12.65
N GLY A 173 8.71 -30.51 13.96
CA GLY A 173 9.97 -31.01 14.50
C GLY A 173 11.16 -30.12 14.18
N GLU A 174 10.92 -28.84 13.85
CA GLU A 174 11.98 -27.88 13.57
C GLU A 174 12.70 -27.52 14.87
N ASN A 175 14.03 -27.68 14.90
CA ASN A 175 14.81 -27.17 16.02
C ASN A 175 14.87 -25.64 15.93
N THR A 176 14.06 -24.97 16.75
CA THR A 176 13.98 -23.51 16.81
C THR A 176 14.94 -22.90 17.84
N ASP A 177 15.72 -23.72 18.56
CA ASP A 177 16.76 -23.21 19.44
C ASP A 177 17.99 -22.80 18.61
N PRO A 178 18.58 -21.63 18.89
CA PRO A 178 19.77 -21.20 18.18
C PRO A 178 20.89 -22.22 18.40
N ALA A 179 21.55 -22.61 17.30
CA ALA A 179 22.67 -23.55 17.37
C ALA A 179 23.76 -22.98 18.31
N THR A 180 24.36 -23.84 19.14
CA THR A 180 25.33 -23.44 20.19
C THR A 180 26.53 -22.66 19.63
N ASP A 181 26.85 -22.89 18.36
CA ASP A 181 27.90 -22.28 17.55
C ASP A 181 27.44 -21.07 16.71
N ALA A 182 26.14 -20.78 16.66
CA ALA A 182 25.56 -19.61 15.99
C ALA A 182 24.44 -18.94 16.82
N PRO A 183 24.73 -18.44 18.05
CA PRO A 183 23.74 -17.84 18.94
C PRO A 183 23.05 -16.56 18.39
N GLY A 184 23.52 -16.01 17.26
CA GLY A 184 22.91 -14.88 16.56
C GLY A 184 21.80 -15.26 15.56
N LEU A 185 21.65 -16.55 15.21
CA LEU A 185 20.60 -17.05 14.31
C LEU A 185 19.37 -17.46 15.12
N GLU A 186 18.81 -16.50 15.83
CA GLU A 186 17.57 -16.71 16.51
C GLU A 186 16.39 -16.39 15.59
N ALA A 187 15.36 -17.24 15.61
CA ALA A 187 14.13 -16.95 14.88
C ALA A 187 13.57 -15.61 15.35
N ALA A 188 13.34 -14.69 14.41
CA ALA A 188 13.13 -13.28 14.72
C ALA A 188 11.89 -13.00 15.60
N TRP A 189 10.93 -13.93 15.63
CA TRP A 189 9.75 -13.92 16.50
C TRP A 189 10.10 -14.16 17.99
N ARG A 190 11.16 -14.92 18.30
CA ARG A 190 11.62 -15.17 19.68
C ARG A 190 12.28 -13.94 20.32
N ILE A 191 12.93 -13.10 19.50
CA ILE A 191 13.48 -11.80 19.93
C ILE A 191 12.35 -10.91 20.47
N TRP A 192 11.20 -10.90 19.80
CA TRP A 192 10.02 -10.19 20.27
C TRP A 192 9.44 -10.83 21.54
N ALA A 193 9.26 -12.16 21.53
CA ALA A 193 8.61 -12.89 22.61
C ALA A 193 9.30 -12.71 23.98
N ARG A 194 10.64 -12.74 24.02
CA ARG A 194 11.42 -12.58 25.26
C ARG A 194 11.50 -11.14 25.77
N ARG A 195 11.15 -10.15 24.94
CA ARG A 195 11.24 -8.74 25.30
C ARG A 195 10.07 -8.34 26.19
N SER A 196 10.33 -7.52 27.21
CA SER A 196 9.27 -7.10 28.14
C SER A 196 8.23 -6.26 27.42
N SER A 197 6.94 -6.52 27.71
CA SER A 197 5.83 -5.79 27.10
C SER A 197 5.89 -4.31 27.47
N THR A 198 6.05 -4.02 28.76
CA THR A 198 6.24 -2.68 29.30
C THR A 198 7.68 -2.51 29.79
N GLY A 199 8.22 -1.29 29.69
CA GLY A 199 9.42 -0.92 30.42
C GLY A 199 9.08 -0.58 31.87
N ALA A 200 10.04 -0.74 32.79
CA ALA A 200 9.88 -0.27 34.16
C ALA A 200 9.56 1.24 34.15
N THR A 201 8.45 1.63 34.79
CA THR A 201 7.85 2.98 34.73
C THR A 201 8.75 4.14 35.17
N LYS A 202 9.93 3.84 35.76
CA LYS A 202 10.92 4.82 36.22
C LYS A 202 12.12 5.01 35.29
N ASP A 203 12.29 4.20 34.24
CA ASP A 203 13.43 4.32 33.32
C ASP A 203 12.96 4.48 31.88
N ALA A 204 12.97 5.73 31.40
CA ALA A 204 12.54 6.09 30.05
C ALA A 204 13.32 5.36 28.95
N ARG A 205 14.58 4.97 29.19
CA ARG A 205 15.36 4.18 28.21
C ARG A 205 14.87 2.74 28.14
N ARG A 206 14.50 2.13 29.27
CA ARG A 206 13.89 0.79 29.30
C ARG A 206 12.49 0.79 28.70
N LEU A 207 11.73 1.87 28.87
CA LEU A 207 10.42 2.06 28.23
C LEU A 207 10.55 2.20 26.70
N ALA A 208 11.56 2.89 26.20
CA ALA A 208 11.81 3.04 24.76
C ALA A 208 12.25 1.74 24.06
N GLY A 209 12.74 0.78 24.85
CA GLY A 209 13.14 -0.55 24.39
C GLY A 209 12.16 -1.66 24.77
N SER A 210 10.95 -1.37 25.26
CA SER A 210 9.90 -2.40 25.40
C SER A 210 9.16 -2.59 24.08
N THR A 211 8.44 -3.70 23.93
CA THR A 211 7.67 -3.95 22.69
C THR A 211 6.58 -2.89 22.49
N THR A 212 5.89 -2.48 23.56
CA THR A 212 4.95 -1.34 23.52
C THR A 212 5.62 -0.01 23.18
N GLY A 213 6.87 0.22 23.59
CA GLY A 213 7.64 1.42 23.24
C GLY A 213 8.02 1.45 21.76
N ILE A 214 8.42 0.31 21.20
CA ILE A 214 8.73 0.14 19.77
C ILE A 214 7.47 0.35 18.93
N ILE A 215 6.35 -0.27 19.30
CA ILE A 215 5.06 -0.06 18.62
C ILE A 215 4.65 1.41 18.73
N GLY A 216 4.80 2.02 19.90
CA GLY A 216 4.49 3.45 20.11
C GLY A 216 5.28 4.35 19.15
N LYS A 217 6.57 4.09 18.94
CA LYS A 217 7.39 4.81 17.95
C LYS A 217 6.93 4.58 16.51
N ALA A 218 6.61 3.34 16.15
CA ALA A 218 6.11 3.00 14.82
C ALA A 218 4.79 3.74 14.51
N VAL A 219 3.83 3.69 15.44
CA VAL A 219 2.53 4.36 15.33
C VAL A 219 2.67 5.88 15.34
N ALA A 220 3.58 6.43 16.15
CA ALA A 220 3.89 7.87 16.13
C ALA A 220 4.43 8.30 14.76
N PHE A 221 5.37 7.54 14.20
CA PHE A 221 5.89 7.81 12.85
C PHE A 221 4.80 7.74 11.78
N LEU A 222 3.92 6.73 11.82
CA LEU A 222 2.78 6.64 10.89
C LEU A 222 1.82 7.82 11.07
N THR A 223 1.63 8.30 12.30
CA THR A 223 0.82 9.49 12.58
C THR A 223 1.47 10.76 12.01
N ASP A 224 2.79 10.90 12.16
CA ASP A 224 3.54 12.03 11.62
C ASP A 224 3.61 12.03 10.10
N SER A 225 3.61 10.83 9.52
CA SER A 225 3.51 10.60 8.07
C SER A 225 2.07 10.67 7.55
N GLY A 226 1.09 11.08 8.35
CA GLY A 226 -0.30 11.27 7.91
C GLY A 226 -1.07 9.99 7.59
N PHE A 227 -0.51 8.83 7.91
CA PHE A 227 -1.11 7.52 7.69
C PHE A 227 -2.09 7.10 8.79
N LEU A 228 -1.82 7.55 10.01
CA LEU A 228 -2.71 7.34 11.15
C LEU A 228 -3.16 8.67 11.74
N GLN A 229 -4.32 8.64 12.37
CA GLN A 229 -4.80 9.74 13.19
C GLN A 229 -5.12 9.23 14.58
N ARG A 230 -4.51 9.86 15.58
CA ARG A 230 -4.80 9.57 16.99
C ARG A 230 -6.18 10.08 17.39
N THR A 231 -6.95 9.24 18.06
CA THR A 231 -8.34 9.52 18.48
C THR A 231 -8.57 9.35 19.98
N GLY A 232 -7.64 8.77 20.73
CA GLY A 232 -7.75 8.59 22.18
C GLY A 232 -6.43 8.16 22.83
N ASP A 233 -6.42 8.14 24.17
CA ASP A 233 -5.24 7.82 24.99
C ASP A 233 -5.23 6.37 25.52
N ASP A 234 -6.37 5.67 25.43
CA ASP A 234 -6.54 4.33 26.01
C ASP A 234 -5.63 3.29 25.37
N SER A 235 -5.24 2.26 26.14
CA SER A 235 -4.47 1.10 25.65
C SER A 235 -3.16 1.46 24.93
N GLY A 236 -2.47 2.50 25.43
CA GLY A 236 -1.26 3.05 24.83
C GLY A 236 -1.52 3.99 23.65
N GLY A 237 -2.78 4.38 23.44
CA GLY A 237 -3.25 5.26 22.37
C GLY A 237 -4.13 4.52 21.38
N THR A 238 -5.21 5.18 20.95
CA THR A 238 -6.13 4.69 19.92
C THR A 238 -5.94 5.48 18.64
N TYR A 239 -5.84 4.78 17.52
CA TYR A 239 -5.54 5.35 16.21
C TYR A 239 -6.50 4.82 15.15
N ARG A 240 -6.88 5.67 14.20
CA ARG A 240 -7.62 5.30 13.00
C ARG A 240 -6.77 5.46 11.76
N THR A 241 -7.03 4.64 10.74
CA THR A 241 -6.36 4.74 9.45
C THR A 241 -6.83 5.96 8.64
N THR A 242 -5.98 6.41 7.71
CA THR A 242 -6.35 7.37 6.67
C THR A 242 -6.41 6.69 5.30
N ALA A 243 -7.02 7.35 4.32
CA ALA A 243 -7.06 6.90 2.93
C ALA A 243 -5.66 6.64 2.37
N ARG A 244 -4.70 7.53 2.66
CA ARG A 244 -3.31 7.40 2.24
C ARG A 244 -2.66 6.14 2.79
N TYR A 245 -2.98 5.74 4.03
CA TYR A 245 -2.42 4.52 4.59
C TYR A 245 -2.98 3.27 3.94
N GLN A 246 -4.28 3.24 3.67
CA GLN A 246 -4.92 2.14 2.95
C GLN A 246 -4.27 1.96 1.57
N LEU A 247 -4.07 3.05 0.83
CA LEU A 247 -3.38 3.03 -0.47
C LEU A 247 -1.94 2.53 -0.35
N GLN A 248 -1.19 3.01 0.64
CA GLN A 248 0.18 2.56 0.88
C GLN A 248 0.24 1.06 1.18
N VAL A 249 -0.65 0.54 2.04
CA VAL A 249 -0.69 -0.89 2.38
C VAL A 249 -1.11 -1.72 1.19
N ARG A 250 -2.08 -1.24 0.40
CA ARG A 250 -2.53 -1.91 -0.84
C ARG A 250 -1.41 -2.01 -1.87
N ASP A 251 -0.66 -0.93 -2.09
CA ASP A 251 0.49 -0.89 -2.99
C ASP A 251 1.59 -1.88 -2.56
N MET A 252 1.96 -1.87 -1.28
CA MET A 252 2.95 -2.80 -0.72
C MET A 252 2.49 -4.26 -0.79
N ALA A 253 1.23 -4.55 -0.46
CA ALA A 253 0.66 -5.90 -0.51
C ALA A 253 0.59 -6.42 -1.96
N GLY A 254 0.22 -5.56 -2.91
CA GLY A 254 0.22 -5.91 -4.33
C GLY A 254 1.63 -6.21 -4.86
N SER A 255 2.61 -5.40 -4.48
CA SER A 255 4.02 -5.61 -4.87
C SER A 255 4.58 -6.90 -4.28
N ALA A 256 4.30 -7.20 -3.01
CA ALA A 256 4.71 -8.44 -2.37
C ALA A 256 4.05 -9.67 -3.03
N ALA A 257 2.74 -9.62 -3.30
CA ALA A 257 2.04 -10.70 -3.98
C ALA A 257 2.60 -10.95 -5.40
N MET A 258 2.95 -9.88 -6.13
CA MET A 258 3.60 -10.02 -7.45
C MET A 258 4.99 -10.68 -7.33
N ALA A 259 5.79 -10.28 -6.34
CA ALA A 259 7.10 -10.89 -6.09
C ALA A 259 6.98 -12.40 -5.82
N GLU A 260 6.03 -12.82 -5.00
CA GLU A 260 5.76 -14.23 -4.73
C GLU A 260 5.36 -14.99 -6.01
N LEU A 261 4.52 -14.41 -6.87
CA LEU A 261 4.15 -15.03 -8.15
C LEU A 261 5.34 -15.16 -9.12
N LEU A 262 6.26 -14.21 -9.10
CA LEU A 262 7.50 -14.28 -9.87
C LEU A 262 8.43 -15.37 -9.32
N GLU A 263 8.58 -15.47 -7.99
CA GLU A 263 9.38 -16.51 -7.33
C GLU A 263 8.81 -17.91 -7.54
N LEU A 264 7.48 -18.04 -7.52
CA LEU A 264 6.77 -19.27 -7.86
C LEU A 264 6.80 -19.58 -9.36
N GLY A 265 7.32 -18.67 -10.19
CA GLY A 265 7.39 -18.84 -11.64
C GLY A 265 6.02 -18.89 -12.31
N VAL A 266 4.98 -18.27 -11.73
CA VAL A 266 3.62 -18.19 -12.30
C VAL A 266 3.53 -17.05 -13.33
N VAL A 267 4.26 -15.96 -13.09
CA VAL A 267 4.34 -14.82 -14.00
C VAL A 267 5.76 -14.75 -14.59
N PRO A 268 5.94 -14.84 -15.91
CA PRO A 268 7.23 -14.58 -16.53
C PRO A 268 7.57 -13.09 -16.48
N VAL A 269 8.81 -12.76 -16.13
CA VAL A 269 9.35 -11.40 -16.35
C VAL A 269 9.45 -11.19 -17.87
N THR A 270 8.47 -10.49 -18.42
CA THR A 270 8.39 -10.16 -19.86
C THR A 270 8.75 -8.69 -20.06
N ASP A 271 9.03 -8.33 -21.30
CA ASP A 271 9.36 -6.98 -21.79
C ASP A 271 8.22 -5.95 -21.71
N GLY A 272 7.23 -6.18 -20.83
CA GLY A 272 6.06 -5.33 -20.63
C GLY A 272 4.79 -5.83 -21.32
N SER A 273 4.82 -6.99 -21.99
CA SER A 273 3.62 -7.66 -22.50
C SER A 273 3.12 -8.73 -21.52
N ALA A 274 2.01 -8.47 -20.83
CA ALA A 274 1.45 -9.41 -19.86
C ALA A 274 1.14 -10.77 -20.51
N THR A 275 1.94 -11.78 -20.19
CA THR A 275 1.73 -13.17 -20.63
C THR A 275 1.67 -14.03 -19.38
N LEU A 276 0.60 -14.79 -19.19
CA LEU A 276 0.52 -15.82 -18.14
C LEU A 276 1.15 -17.10 -18.67
N LEU A 277 1.83 -17.86 -17.80
CA LEU A 277 2.24 -19.21 -18.17
C LEU A 277 0.99 -20.08 -18.33
N PRO A 278 0.93 -20.93 -19.38
CA PRO A 278 -0.14 -21.89 -19.50
C PRO A 278 -0.10 -22.85 -18.28
N PRO A 279 -1.26 -23.31 -17.79
CA PRO A 279 -1.28 -24.33 -16.74
C PRO A 279 -0.49 -25.56 -17.21
N GLU A 280 0.24 -26.20 -16.30
CA GLU A 280 0.87 -27.49 -16.62
C GLU A 280 -0.24 -28.48 -16.99
N ASP A 281 -0.08 -29.15 -18.14
CA ASP A 281 -1.00 -30.19 -18.61
C ASP A 281 -1.03 -31.30 -17.55
N THR A 282 -2.09 -31.32 -16.74
CA THR A 282 -2.33 -32.36 -15.73
C THR A 282 -2.90 -33.65 -16.33
N ASP A 283 -2.78 -33.81 -17.66
CA ASP A 283 -3.25 -34.98 -18.41
C ASP A 283 -2.51 -36.29 -18.05
N ASP A 284 -1.41 -36.23 -17.29
CA ASP A 284 -0.66 -37.40 -16.80
C ASP A 284 -0.95 -37.78 -15.33
N LEU A 285 -1.96 -37.18 -14.69
CA LEU A 285 -2.50 -37.74 -13.45
C LEU A 285 -3.56 -38.79 -13.79
N GLU A 286 -3.13 -40.05 -13.92
CA GLU A 286 -4.02 -41.21 -13.97
C GLU A 286 -5.06 -41.10 -12.84
N LEU A 287 -6.29 -40.75 -13.21
CA LEU A 287 -7.46 -40.82 -12.36
C LEU A 287 -7.58 -42.26 -11.86
N ALA A 288 -7.17 -42.52 -10.62
CA ALA A 288 -7.37 -43.80 -9.97
C ALA A 288 -8.87 -44.15 -10.01
N ALA A 289 -9.21 -45.16 -10.80
CA ALA A 289 -10.56 -45.48 -11.27
C ALA A 289 -11.54 -45.97 -10.19
N ASP A 290 -11.27 -45.74 -8.89
CA ASP A 290 -12.11 -46.24 -7.80
C ASP A 290 -12.28 -45.27 -6.60
N ALA A 291 -11.96 -43.98 -6.78
CA ALA A 291 -12.33 -42.96 -5.79
C ALA A 291 -13.76 -42.43 -6.06
N GLY A 292 -14.74 -43.32 -5.99
CA GLY A 292 -16.16 -42.93 -6.01
C GLY A 292 -16.51 -42.14 -4.75
N LEU A 293 -16.55 -40.81 -4.84
CA LEU A 293 -17.17 -39.97 -3.83
C LEU A 293 -18.70 -40.16 -3.90
N PRO A 294 -19.37 -40.54 -2.80
CA PRO A 294 -20.81 -40.61 -2.77
C PRO A 294 -21.41 -39.20 -2.69
N PHE A 295 -22.71 -39.11 -2.99
CA PHE A 295 -23.62 -37.97 -2.91
C PHE A 295 -23.69 -37.09 -4.19
N HIS A 296 -24.85 -36.74 -4.77
CA HIS A 296 -26.22 -36.64 -4.24
C HIS A 296 -27.27 -36.93 -5.33
N SER A 297 -28.40 -37.51 -4.91
CA SER A 297 -29.74 -37.18 -5.42
C SER A 297 -30.32 -36.02 -4.61
#